data_AF-A0A0S8CPT7-F1
#
_entry.id   AF-A0A0S8CPT7-F1
#
_cell.length_a   1.000
_cell.length_b   1.000
_cell.length_c   1.000
_cell.angle_alpha   90.00
_cell.angle_beta   90.00
_cell.angle_gamma   90.00
#
_symmetry.space_group_name_H-M   'P 1'
#
loop_
_entity.id
_entity.type
_entity.pdbx_description
1 polymer ?
#
loop_
_entity_poly.entity_id
_entity_poly.type
_entity_poly.pdbx_seq_one_letter_code
_entity_poly.pdbx_strand_id
1 'polypeptide(L)'
;MDSQLSRSEKKRRAKGIEQLVQELAVLPPGEIAILPCGQEIRDEIASAKNLKGGARKRQLKYATKLLRDNKHVEELYDFLVRKKGSMLKEKRAFQELENFRNLLITEAVQLYEERMSGSGYTNENEPMEFPSDSETLRAIVNHLPGVDQDLLKNSAMQFARTRNRKFSRELFRIMKAALERAQFSQQKGT
;
A
#
# COMPACT_ATOMS: atom_id res chain seq x y z
N MET A 1 -42.47 -18.20 6.34
CA MET A 1 -41.79 -19.48 6.05
C MET A 1 -40.45 -19.45 6.76
N ASP A 2 -40.46 -19.61 8.09
CA ASP A 2 -39.26 -19.60 8.92
C ASP A 2 -38.55 -20.95 8.82
N SER A 3 -37.56 -21.04 7.94
CA SER A 3 -36.68 -22.21 7.87
C SER A 3 -35.98 -22.41 9.21
N GLN A 4 -36.39 -23.43 9.96
CA GLN A 4 -35.74 -23.91 11.18
C GLN A 4 -34.33 -24.42 10.86
N LEU A 5 -33.37 -23.50 10.75
CA LEU A 5 -31.95 -23.82 10.66
C LEU A 5 -31.52 -24.73 11.82
N SER A 6 -30.76 -25.78 11.50
CA SER A 6 -30.20 -26.70 12.49
C SER A 6 -29.29 -25.96 13.49
N ARG A 7 -29.21 -26.46 14.73
CA ARG A 7 -28.28 -25.92 15.77
C ARG A 7 -26.85 -25.82 15.23
N SER A 8 -26.43 -26.76 14.39
CA SER A 8 -25.12 -26.80 13.76
C SER A 8 -24.91 -25.68 12.73
N GLU A 9 -25.94 -25.37 11.94
CA GLU A 9 -25.87 -24.30 10.93
C GLU A 9 -25.88 -22.91 11.56
N LYS A 10 -26.70 -22.70 12.60
CA LYS A 10 -26.67 -21.47 13.40
C LYS A 10 -25.29 -21.22 14.01
N LYS A 11 -24.61 -22.28 14.47
CA LYS A 11 -23.23 -22.21 14.99
C LYS A 11 -22.21 -21.88 13.90
N ARG A 12 -22.35 -22.46 12.70
CA ARG A 12 -21.48 -22.17 11.55
C ARG A 12 -21.63 -20.71 11.09
N ARG A 13 -22.85 -20.21 10.94
CA ARG A 13 -23.13 -18.82 10.57
C ARG A 13 -22.58 -17.84 11.61
N ALA A 14 -22.78 -18.13 12.89
CA ALA A 14 -22.21 -17.34 13.99
C ALA A 14 -20.67 -17.24 13.91
N LYS A 15 -20.01 -18.35 13.60
CA LYS A 15 -18.54 -18.39 13.46
C LYS A 15 -18.07 -17.59 12.24
N GLY A 16 -18.78 -17.66 11.13
CA GLY A 16 -18.47 -16.86 9.93
C GLY A 16 -18.60 -15.35 10.18
N ILE A 17 -19.65 -14.94 10.89
CA ILE A 17 -19.84 -13.54 11.30
C ILE A 17 -18.75 -13.09 12.28
N GLU A 18 -18.36 -13.96 13.23
CA GLU A 18 -17.26 -13.65 14.17
C GLU A 18 -15.94 -13.42 13.43
N GLN A 19 -15.65 -14.22 12.39
CA GLN A 19 -14.49 -14.03 11.53
C GLN A 19 -14.58 -12.71 10.76
N LEU A 20 -15.74 -12.38 10.18
CA LEU A 20 -15.97 -11.10 9.51
C LEU A 20 -15.67 -9.92 10.45
N VAL A 21 -16.23 -9.92 11.65
CA VAL A 21 -16.01 -8.86 12.65
C VAL A 21 -14.53 -8.75 13.05
N GLN A 22 -13.82 -9.88 13.17
CA GLN A 22 -12.39 -9.88 13.43
C GLN A 22 -11.59 -9.21 12.31
N GLU A 23 -11.93 -9.47 11.04
CA GLU A 23 -11.26 -8.85 9.90
C GLU A 23 -11.59 -7.35 9.77
N LEU A 24 -12.85 -6.97 9.98
CA LEU A 24 -13.28 -5.56 10.01
C LEU A 24 -12.54 -4.77 11.09
N ALA A 25 -12.32 -5.36 12.27
CA ALA A 25 -11.63 -4.71 13.39
C ALA A 25 -10.12 -4.48 13.16
N VAL A 26 -9.54 -5.05 12.10
CA VAL A 26 -8.14 -4.81 11.71
C VAL A 26 -8.02 -3.62 10.75
N LEU A 27 -9.13 -3.16 10.16
CA LEU A 27 -9.12 -2.04 9.22
C LEU A 27 -8.63 -0.72 9.87
N PRO A 28 -8.09 0.21 9.06
CA PRO A 28 -7.80 1.56 9.52
C PRO A 28 -9.05 2.28 10.07
N PRO A 29 -8.92 3.24 11.01
CA PRO A 29 -10.09 3.87 11.64
C PRO A 29 -11.00 4.59 10.63
N GLY A 30 -10.43 5.22 9.60
CA GLY A 30 -11.20 5.85 8.53
C GLY A 30 -12.04 4.86 7.71
N GLU A 31 -11.56 3.63 7.56
CA GLU A 31 -12.30 2.56 6.87
C GLU A 31 -13.44 2.00 7.73
N ILE A 32 -13.21 1.89 9.04
CA ILE A 32 -14.24 1.47 9.99
C ILE A 32 -15.39 2.49 10.04
N ALA A 33 -15.07 3.79 9.93
CA ALA A 33 -16.05 4.88 9.96
C ALA A 33 -17.05 4.83 8.79
N ILE A 34 -16.66 4.28 7.64
CA ILE A 34 -17.49 4.20 6.43
C ILE A 34 -18.15 2.83 6.21
N LEU A 35 -18.07 1.92 7.20
CA LEU A 35 -18.69 0.60 7.06
C LEU A 35 -20.20 0.71 6.79
N PRO A 36 -20.74 -0.09 5.85
CA PRO A 36 -22.18 -0.14 5.54
C PRO A 36 -22.96 -0.87 6.63
N CYS A 37 -22.96 -0.32 7.84
CA CYS A 37 -23.70 -0.83 8.99
C CYS A 37 -24.15 0.31 9.91
N GLY A 38 -24.91 -0.02 10.95
CA GLY A 38 -25.36 0.96 11.94
C GLY A 38 -24.20 1.55 12.74
N GLN A 39 -24.38 2.78 13.24
CA GLN A 39 -23.36 3.50 14.01
C GLN A 39 -22.89 2.70 15.24
N GLU A 40 -23.82 2.08 15.97
CA GLU A 40 -23.52 1.24 17.13
C GLU A 40 -22.52 0.14 16.77
N ILE A 41 -22.73 -0.59 15.67
CA ILE A 41 -21.83 -1.65 15.22
C ILE A 41 -20.45 -1.09 14.87
N ARG A 42 -20.39 0.06 14.20
CA ARG A 42 -19.12 0.72 13.86
C ARG A 42 -18.34 1.08 15.11
N ASP A 43 -18.99 1.65 16.11
CA ASP A 43 -18.36 2.07 17.36
C ASP A 43 -17.83 0.87 18.15
N GLU A 44 -18.58 -0.23 18.18
CA GLU A 44 -18.14 -1.45 18.87
C GLU A 44 -16.95 -2.12 18.17
N ILE A 45 -16.90 -2.09 16.83
CA ILE A 45 -15.76 -2.58 16.04
C ILE A 45 -14.54 -1.66 16.26
N ALA A 46 -14.73 -0.34 16.21
CA ALA A 46 -13.67 0.65 16.40
C ALA A 46 -13.05 0.53 17.80
N SER A 47 -13.89 0.39 18.83
CA SER A 47 -13.48 0.27 20.23
C SER A 47 -12.60 -0.96 20.48
N ALA A 48 -12.79 -2.04 19.72
CA ALA A 48 -11.98 -3.26 19.84
C ALA A 48 -10.49 -3.05 19.52
N LYS A 49 -10.13 -1.98 18.79
CA LYS A 49 -8.76 -1.71 18.36
C LYS A 49 -7.82 -1.35 19.52
N ASN A 50 -8.33 -0.65 20.53
CA ASN A 50 -7.55 -0.21 21.70
C ASN A 50 -7.56 -1.25 22.83
N LEU A 51 -8.41 -2.27 22.75
CA LEU A 51 -8.53 -3.32 23.76
C LEU A 51 -7.51 -4.45 23.50
N LYS A 52 -7.12 -5.13 24.59
CA LYS A 52 -6.21 -6.28 24.54
C LYS A 52 -6.82 -7.52 25.20
N GLY A 53 -6.28 -8.69 24.86
CA GLY A 53 -6.60 -9.96 25.52
C GLY A 53 -8.10 -10.27 25.61
N GLY A 54 -8.58 -10.57 26.82
CA GLY A 54 -9.97 -10.95 27.07
C GLY A 54 -10.99 -9.85 26.79
N ALA A 55 -10.64 -8.57 27.04
CA ALA A 55 -11.53 -7.44 26.77
C ALA A 55 -11.83 -7.32 25.27
N ARG A 56 -10.79 -7.40 24.43
CA ARG A 56 -10.95 -7.41 22.97
C ARG A 56 -11.81 -8.57 22.49
N LYS A 57 -11.59 -9.78 23.02
CA LYS A 57 -12.40 -10.95 22.67
C LYS A 57 -13.88 -10.76 22.99
N ARG A 58 -14.21 -10.18 24.16
CA ARG A 58 -15.60 -9.89 24.56
C ARG A 58 -16.21 -8.82 23.65
N GLN A 59 -15.45 -7.78 23.34
CA GLN A 59 -15.86 -6.70 22.45
C GLN A 59 -16.27 -7.22 21.06
N LEU A 60 -15.40 -8.02 20.43
CA LEU A 60 -15.69 -8.60 19.12
C LEU A 60 -16.88 -9.56 19.15
N LYS A 61 -17.08 -10.29 20.26
CA LYS A 61 -18.28 -11.14 20.43
C LYS A 61 -19.56 -10.33 20.55
N TYR A 62 -19.51 -9.18 21.21
CA TYR A 62 -20.67 -8.28 21.29
C TYR A 62 -21.01 -7.71 19.90
N ALA A 63 -20.01 -7.19 19.18
CA ALA A 63 -20.19 -6.77 17.80
C ALA A 63 -20.72 -7.90 16.89
N THR A 64 -20.25 -9.13 17.06
CA THR A 64 -20.77 -10.33 16.36
C THR A 64 -22.25 -10.59 16.65
N LYS A 65 -22.69 -10.36 17.90
CA LYS A 65 -24.10 -10.49 18.27
C LYS A 65 -24.94 -9.43 17.55
N LEU A 66 -24.52 -8.16 17.59
CA LEU A 66 -25.20 -7.07 16.90
C LEU A 66 -25.28 -7.30 15.38
N LEU A 67 -24.21 -7.81 14.77
CA LEU A 67 -24.17 -8.08 13.33
C LEU A 67 -25.10 -9.21 12.90
N ARG A 68 -25.35 -10.21 13.78
CA ARG A 68 -26.21 -11.35 13.45
C ARG A 68 -27.63 -10.93 13.13
N ASP A 69 -28.10 -9.89 13.80
CA ASP A 69 -29.45 -9.37 13.65
C ASP A 69 -29.53 -8.28 12.57
N ASN A 70 -28.40 -7.98 11.91
CA ASN A 70 -28.28 -6.95 10.89
C ASN A 70 -28.57 -7.50 9.48
N LYS A 71 -29.31 -6.75 8.68
CA LYS A 71 -29.67 -7.13 7.29
C LYS A 71 -28.51 -6.93 6.28
N HIS A 72 -27.49 -6.15 6.64
CA HIS A 72 -26.41 -5.71 5.77
C HIS A 72 -25.11 -6.54 5.91
N VAL A 73 -25.20 -7.76 6.46
CA VAL A 73 -24.01 -8.63 6.62
C VAL A 73 -23.33 -8.92 5.28
N GLU A 74 -24.10 -9.13 4.21
CA GLU A 74 -23.55 -9.36 2.87
C GLU A 74 -22.84 -8.11 2.34
N GLU A 75 -23.38 -6.92 2.57
CA GLU A 75 -22.74 -5.65 2.17
C GLU A 75 -21.39 -5.45 2.87
N LEU A 76 -21.25 -5.91 4.12
CA LEU A 76 -19.99 -5.90 4.86
C LEU A 76 -18.97 -6.89 4.28
N TYR A 77 -19.42 -8.07 3.83
CA TYR A 77 -18.54 -9.00 3.10
C TYR A 77 -18.05 -8.38 1.79
N ASP A 78 -18.95 -7.81 0.99
CA ASP A 78 -18.61 -7.16 -0.28
C ASP A 78 -17.66 -5.98 -0.06
N PHE A 79 -17.91 -5.16 0.97
CA PHE A 79 -17.02 -4.07 1.36
C PHE A 79 -15.61 -4.59 1.65
N LEU A 80 -15.50 -5.65 2.44
CA LEU A 80 -14.22 -6.21 2.83
C LEU A 80 -13.46 -6.83 1.64
N VAL A 81 -14.16 -7.52 0.74
CA VAL A 81 -13.58 -8.06 -0.50
C VAL A 81 -13.02 -6.93 -1.37
N ARG A 82 -13.82 -5.87 -1.59
CA ARG A 82 -13.38 -4.69 -2.36
C ARG A 82 -12.15 -4.04 -1.73
N LYS A 83 -12.15 -3.87 -0.39
CA LYS A 83 -11.02 -3.25 0.34
C LYS A 83 -9.77 -4.11 0.32
N LYS A 84 -9.87 -5.42 0.54
CA LYS A 84 -8.71 -6.34 0.42
C LYS A 84 -8.12 -6.30 -1.00
N GLY A 85 -8.98 -6.26 -2.02
CA GLY A 85 -8.55 -6.08 -3.40
C GLY A 85 -7.79 -4.77 -3.64
N SER A 86 -8.29 -3.64 -3.13
CA SER A 86 -7.62 -2.34 -3.23
C SER A 86 -6.27 -2.33 -2.52
N MET A 87 -6.22 -2.81 -1.27
CA MET A 87 -5.00 -2.87 -0.45
C MET A 87 -3.93 -3.74 -1.11
N LEU A 88 -4.32 -4.85 -1.73
CA LEU A 88 -3.38 -5.70 -2.46
C LEU A 88 -2.80 -5.01 -3.69
N LYS A 89 -3.62 -4.26 -4.44
CA LYS A 89 -3.17 -3.46 -5.58
C LYS A 89 -2.20 -2.36 -5.15
N GLU A 90 -2.54 -1.60 -4.11
CA GLU A 90 -1.68 -0.54 -3.55
C GLU A 90 -0.34 -1.10 -3.06
N LYS A 91 -0.37 -2.22 -2.32
CA LYS A 91 0.85 -2.88 -1.84
C LYS A 91 1.74 -3.32 -3.00
N ARG A 92 1.16 -3.88 -4.06
CA ARG A 92 1.91 -4.29 -5.25
C ARG A 92 2.55 -3.09 -5.94
N ALA A 93 1.81 -2.00 -6.11
CA ALA A 93 2.33 -0.77 -6.70
C ALA A 93 3.50 -0.21 -5.89
N PHE A 94 3.40 -0.15 -4.55
CA PHE A 94 4.51 0.29 -3.72
C PHE A 94 5.73 -0.63 -3.79
N GLN A 95 5.53 -1.95 -3.82
CA GLN A 95 6.64 -2.90 -3.99
C GLN A 95 7.35 -2.69 -5.33
N GLU A 96 6.60 -2.41 -6.39
CA GLU A 96 7.14 -2.12 -7.71
C GLU A 96 7.97 -0.83 -7.71
N LEU A 97 7.52 0.23 -7.03
CA LEU A 97 8.32 1.45 -6.83
C LEU A 97 9.60 1.20 -6.03
N GLU A 98 9.55 0.35 -5.01
CA GLU A 98 10.75 -0.04 -4.26
C GLU A 98 11.75 -0.80 -5.14
N ASN A 99 11.25 -1.66 -6.02
CA ASN A 99 12.08 -2.40 -6.97
C ASN A 99 12.75 -1.44 -7.96
N PHE A 100 12.00 -0.51 -8.56
CA PHE A 100 12.55 0.51 -9.46
C PHE A 100 13.61 1.38 -8.77
N ARG A 101 13.36 1.81 -7.53
CA ARG A 101 14.35 2.54 -6.72
C ARG A 101 15.64 1.74 -6.58
N ASN A 102 15.52 0.47 -6.23
CA ASN A 102 16.69 -0.39 -6.00
C ASN A 102 17.48 -0.60 -7.29
N LEU A 103 16.80 -0.87 -8.41
CA LEU A 103 17.45 -0.99 -9.73
C LEU A 103 18.22 0.27 -10.10
N LEU A 104 17.58 1.43 -9.98
CA LEU A 104 18.19 2.71 -10.32
C LEU A 104 19.38 3.06 -9.41
N ILE A 105 19.28 2.73 -8.12
CA ILE A 105 20.40 2.86 -7.18
C ILE A 105 21.57 1.96 -7.59
N THR A 106 21.29 0.69 -7.89
CA THR A 106 22.33 -0.28 -8.29
C THR A 106 23.06 0.19 -9.54
N GLU A 107 22.32 0.63 -10.56
CA GLU A 107 22.89 1.15 -11.81
C GLU A 107 23.72 2.43 -11.57
N ALA A 108 23.19 3.41 -10.82
CA ALA A 108 23.92 4.64 -10.49
C ALA A 108 25.23 4.35 -9.73
N VAL A 109 25.17 3.40 -8.80
CA VAL A 109 26.32 2.95 -8.01
C VAL A 109 27.37 2.30 -8.90
N GLN A 110 26.96 1.41 -9.79
CA GLN A 110 27.86 0.76 -10.74
C GLN A 110 28.54 1.79 -11.65
N LEU A 111 27.77 2.71 -12.23
CA LEU A 111 28.31 3.80 -13.05
C LEU A 111 29.33 4.65 -12.30
N TYR A 112 29.05 4.95 -11.04
CA TYR A 112 29.97 5.71 -10.19
C TYR A 112 31.28 4.94 -9.93
N GLU A 113 31.18 3.65 -9.64
CA GLU A 113 32.33 2.78 -9.36
C GLU A 113 33.19 2.53 -10.61
N GLU A 114 32.57 2.31 -11.77
CA GLU A 114 33.25 2.19 -13.07
C GLU A 114 34.05 3.45 -13.41
N ARG A 115 33.46 4.64 -13.18
CA ARG A 115 34.17 5.91 -13.38
C ARG A 115 35.36 6.05 -12.43
N MET A 116 35.20 5.66 -11.16
CA MET A 116 36.25 5.77 -10.15
C MET A 116 37.37 4.72 -10.33
N SER A 117 37.09 3.62 -11.03
CA SER A 117 38.07 2.57 -11.32
C SER A 117 38.76 2.72 -12.68
N GLY A 118 38.26 3.57 -13.57
CA GLY A 118 38.93 3.92 -14.83
C GLY A 118 40.29 4.59 -14.59
N SER A 119 41.36 4.03 -15.16
CA SER A 119 42.77 4.36 -14.88
C SER A 119 43.29 5.71 -15.43
N GLY A 120 42.41 6.67 -15.71
CA GLY A 120 42.76 7.98 -16.26
C GLY A 120 42.28 9.10 -15.37
N TYR A 121 43.02 10.21 -15.33
CA TYR A 121 42.66 11.46 -14.65
C TYR A 121 41.14 11.71 -14.64
N THR A 122 40.50 11.48 -13.50
CA THR A 122 39.10 11.80 -13.29
C THR A 122 39.02 13.30 -13.07
N ASN A 123 38.50 14.02 -14.06
CA ASN A 123 38.16 15.42 -13.85
C ASN A 123 37.00 15.49 -12.85
N GLU A 124 37.29 15.86 -11.60
CA GLU A 124 36.31 15.99 -10.52
C GLU A 124 35.23 17.05 -10.82
N ASN A 125 35.48 17.94 -11.78
CA ASN A 125 34.56 18.98 -12.21
C ASN A 125 33.64 18.54 -13.36
N GLU A 126 33.85 17.37 -13.96
CA GLU A 126 32.95 16.86 -15.00
C GLU A 126 31.68 16.31 -14.32
N PRO A 127 30.49 16.86 -14.64
CA PRO A 127 29.24 16.38 -14.08
C PRO A 127 29.06 14.90 -14.42
N MET A 128 28.88 14.07 -13.39
CA MET A 128 28.54 12.68 -13.62
C MET A 128 27.05 12.59 -13.95
N GLU A 129 26.76 12.49 -15.25
CA GLU A 129 25.39 12.38 -15.74
C GLU A 129 24.93 10.92 -15.76
N PHE A 130 23.66 10.72 -15.41
CA PHE A 130 23.04 9.41 -15.53
C PHE A 130 22.70 9.16 -17.02
N PRO A 131 23.08 8.00 -17.60
CA PRO A 131 22.88 7.70 -19.01
C PRO A 131 21.43 7.88 -19.45
N SER A 132 21.23 8.59 -20.57
CA SER A 132 19.88 8.85 -21.10
C SER A 132 19.27 7.64 -21.80
N ASP A 133 20.09 6.67 -22.18
CA ASP A 133 19.72 5.39 -22.80
C ASP A 133 19.52 4.24 -21.80
N SER A 134 19.59 4.53 -20.49
CA SER A 134 19.35 3.56 -19.42
C SER A 134 18.02 2.81 -19.59
N GLU A 135 18.11 1.48 -19.62
CA GLU A 135 16.95 0.61 -19.71
C GLU A 135 16.05 0.71 -18.46
N THR A 136 16.67 0.87 -17.28
CA THR A 136 15.94 1.06 -16.01
C THR A 136 15.13 2.35 -16.06
N LEU A 137 15.75 3.46 -16.51
CA LEU A 137 15.04 4.73 -16.60
C LEU A 137 13.89 4.64 -17.61
N ARG A 138 14.12 4.02 -18.77
CA ARG A 138 13.07 3.78 -19.77
C ARG A 138 11.92 2.94 -19.20
N ALA A 139 12.21 1.89 -18.45
CA ALA A 139 11.19 1.07 -17.79
C ALA A 139 10.37 1.88 -16.77
N ILE A 140 11.03 2.74 -15.98
CA ILE A 140 10.37 3.63 -15.02
C ILE A 140 9.46 4.62 -15.74
N VAL A 141 9.92 5.28 -16.81
CA VAL A 141 9.13 6.24 -17.57
C VAL A 141 7.94 5.57 -18.26
N ASN A 142 8.12 4.35 -18.79
CA ASN A 142 7.01 3.59 -19.36
C ASN A 142 5.95 3.25 -18.31
N HIS A 143 6.34 2.94 -17.07
CA HIS A 143 5.41 2.68 -15.97
C HIS A 143 4.82 3.96 -15.36
N LEU A 144 5.60 5.05 -15.34
CA LEU A 144 5.27 6.34 -14.72
C LEU A 144 5.57 7.49 -15.71
N PRO A 145 4.71 7.72 -16.73
CA PRO A 145 5.00 8.69 -17.79
C PRO A 145 5.09 10.14 -17.32
N GLY A 146 4.53 10.46 -16.15
CA GLY A 146 4.59 11.79 -15.53
C GLY A 146 5.72 11.96 -14.49
N VAL A 147 6.70 11.06 -14.45
CA VAL A 147 7.83 11.15 -13.50
C VAL A 147 8.80 12.26 -13.90
N ASP A 148 9.33 12.98 -12.91
CA ASP A 148 10.38 13.97 -13.09
C ASP A 148 11.72 13.26 -13.29
N GLN A 149 12.12 13.08 -14.56
CA GLN A 149 13.31 12.31 -14.93
C GLN A 149 14.60 12.98 -14.46
N ASP A 150 14.68 14.31 -14.56
CA ASP A 150 15.89 15.05 -14.19
C ASP A 150 16.14 14.95 -12.69
N LEU A 151 15.10 15.14 -11.87
CA LEU A 151 15.22 14.99 -10.43
C LEU A 151 15.52 13.54 -10.01
N LEU A 152 15.00 12.56 -10.76
CA LEU A 152 15.27 11.13 -10.54
C LEU A 152 16.74 10.80 -10.84
N LYS A 153 17.25 11.19 -12.00
CA LYS A 153 18.66 11.03 -12.41
C LYS A 153 19.60 11.68 -11.38
N ASN A 154 19.35 12.96 -11.05
CA ASN A 154 20.16 13.71 -10.09
C ASN A 154 20.18 13.04 -8.71
N SER A 155 19.02 12.58 -8.22
CA SER A 155 18.95 11.90 -6.92
C SER A 155 19.68 10.56 -6.94
N ALA A 156 19.62 9.81 -8.04
CA ALA A 156 20.35 8.55 -8.19
C ALA A 156 21.87 8.76 -8.15
N MET A 157 22.38 9.74 -8.90
CA MET A 157 23.81 10.08 -8.91
C MET A 157 24.31 10.61 -7.56
N GLN A 158 23.50 11.43 -6.89
CA GLN A 158 23.81 11.90 -5.53
C GLN A 158 23.85 10.74 -4.52
N PHE A 159 22.95 9.76 -4.65
CA PHE A 159 23.01 8.54 -3.83
C PHE A 159 24.29 7.77 -4.11
N ALA A 160 24.65 7.53 -5.37
CA ALA A 160 25.85 6.79 -5.73
C ALA A 160 27.13 7.43 -5.17
N ARG A 161 27.24 8.76 -5.26
CA ARG A 161 28.36 9.55 -4.73
C ARG A 161 28.44 9.57 -3.21
N THR A 162 27.31 9.80 -2.53
CA THR A 162 27.32 10.10 -1.08
C THR A 162 26.88 8.94 -0.19
N ARG A 163 26.24 7.93 -0.77
CA ARG A 163 25.54 6.82 -0.08
C ARG A 163 24.52 7.28 0.95
N ASN A 164 24.08 8.54 0.87
CA ASN A 164 23.15 9.12 1.82
C ASN A 164 21.72 8.64 1.53
N ARG A 165 21.10 7.96 2.51
CA ARG A 165 19.73 7.43 2.43
C ARG A 165 18.66 8.48 2.12
N LYS A 166 18.92 9.77 2.37
CA LYS A 166 18.02 10.86 1.98
C LYS A 166 17.68 10.79 0.49
N PHE A 167 18.65 10.52 -0.38
CA PHE A 167 18.44 10.44 -1.82
C PHE A 167 17.64 9.18 -2.23
N SER A 168 17.83 8.06 -1.53
CA SER A 168 16.98 6.87 -1.71
C SER A 168 15.50 7.14 -1.36
N ARG A 169 15.25 7.89 -0.28
CA ARG A 169 13.89 8.33 0.09
C ARG A 169 13.31 9.30 -0.92
N GLU A 170 14.16 10.18 -1.47
CA GLU A 170 13.77 11.14 -2.49
C GLU A 170 13.37 10.46 -3.80
N LEU A 171 14.14 9.48 -4.27
CA LEU A 171 13.78 8.64 -5.41
C LEU A 171 12.39 8.01 -5.25
N PHE A 172 12.13 7.42 -4.08
CA PHE A 172 10.82 6.85 -3.79
C PHE A 172 9.71 7.91 -3.77
N ARG A 173 9.97 9.09 -3.19
CA ARG A 173 9.02 10.21 -3.14
C ARG A 173 8.64 10.71 -4.53
N ILE A 174 9.60 10.86 -5.43
CA ILE A 174 9.39 11.31 -6.81
C ILE A 174 8.49 10.32 -7.55
N MET A 175 8.84 9.03 -7.51
CA MET A 175 8.06 7.98 -8.17
C MET A 175 6.66 7.85 -7.57
N LYS A 176 6.54 7.94 -6.24
CA LYS A 176 5.25 7.90 -5.55
C LYS A 176 4.35 9.06 -5.97
N ALA A 177 4.88 10.27 -6.07
CA ALA A 177 4.12 11.43 -6.52
C ALA A 177 3.62 11.26 -7.97
N ALA A 178 4.43 10.67 -8.85
CA ALA A 178 4.03 10.36 -10.22
C ALA A 178 2.91 9.30 -10.27
N LEU A 179 3.03 8.24 -9.47
CA LEU A 179 2.01 7.19 -9.35
C LEU A 179 0.68 7.75 -8.85
N GLU A 180 0.70 8.56 -7.78
CA GLU A 180 -0.50 9.18 -7.22
C GLU A 180 -1.17 10.08 -8.27
N ARG A 181 -0.41 10.93 -8.98
CA ARG A 181 -0.93 11.75 -10.08
C ARG A 181 -1.60 10.90 -11.17
N ALA A 182 -0.98 9.80 -11.57
CA ALA A 182 -1.55 8.89 -12.57
C ALA A 182 -2.87 8.28 -12.08
N GLN A 183 -2.94 7.84 -10.81
CA GLN A 183 -4.16 7.30 -10.22
C GLN A 183 -5.29 8.34 -10.12
N PHE A 184 -4.98 9.59 -9.75
CA PHE A 184 -5.95 10.67 -9.71
C PHE A 184 -6.51 11.03 -11.10
N SER A 185 -5.66 11.05 -12.12
CA SER A 185 -6.10 11.29 -13.51
C SER A 185 -7.04 10.19 -14.02
N GLN A 186 -6.78 8.93 -13.67
CA GLN A 186 -7.66 7.81 -14.02
C GLN A 186 -9.02 7.88 -13.32
N GLN A 187 -9.08 8.34 -12.07
CA GLN A 187 -10.34 8.49 -11.32
C GLN A 187 -11.21 9.66 -11.82
N LYS A 188 -10.64 10.72 -12.39
CA LYS A 188 -11.40 11.85 -12.95
C LYS A 188 -11.91 11.62 -14.38
N GLY A 189 -11.39 10.60 -15.08
CA GLY A 189 -11.78 10.25 -16.44
C GLY A 189 -12.91 9.23 -16.52
N THR A 190 -13.49 8.82 -15.38
CA THR A 190 -14.66 7.92 -15.28
C THR A 190 -15.81 8.67 -14.64
#